data_AF-A0A813E0P5-F1
#
_entry.id   AF-A0A813E0P5-F1
#
_cell.length_a   1.000
_cell.length_b   1.000
_cell.length_c   1.000
_cell.angle_alpha   90.00
_cell.angle_beta   90.00
_cell.angle_gamma   90.00
#
_symmetry.space_group_name_H-M   'P 1'
#
loop_
_entity.id
_entity.type
_entity.pdbx_description
1 polymer ?
#
loop_
_entity_poly.entity_id
_entity_poly.type
_entity_poly.pdbx_seq_one_letter_code
_entity_poly.pdbx_strand_id
1 'polypeptide(L)'
;MVQAGYPFELMNGYLYVPQLKDSTKMLDASNKFKENSHLLRPLVMEAVPACGLTPDKQRFCEAKHKVNLVYASAIPVQAYMNWVEGNPEQEKFQIEIAQHVLTAQYYGALKTAAEKRPAGAKVFL
;
A
#
# COMPACT_ATOMS: atom_id res chain seq x y z
N MET A 1 24.00 -9.20 -16.54
CA MET A 1 24.33 -8.96 -15.12
C MET A 1 23.06 -8.51 -14.43
N VAL A 2 22.44 -9.37 -13.62
CA VAL A 2 21.29 -8.97 -12.79
C VAL A 2 21.87 -8.11 -11.68
N GLN A 3 21.50 -6.83 -11.67
CA GLN A 3 21.88 -5.90 -10.62
C GLN A 3 21.42 -6.51 -9.29
N ALA A 4 22.34 -6.74 -8.35
CA ALA A 4 22.01 -7.31 -7.04
C ALA A 4 20.98 -6.40 -6.37
N GLY A 5 19.71 -6.83 -6.35
CA GLY A 5 18.61 -6.10 -5.74
C GLY A 5 18.64 -6.21 -4.22
N TYR A 6 17.92 -5.32 -3.54
CA TYR A 6 17.64 -5.47 -2.12
C TYR A 6 16.59 -6.57 -1.90
N PRO A 7 16.71 -7.43 -0.87
CA PRO A 7 15.83 -8.59 -0.68
C PRO A 7 14.52 -8.17 -0.03
N PHE A 8 13.72 -7.37 -0.74
CA PHE A 8 12.31 -7.15 -0.42
C PHE A 8 11.51 -8.38 -0.80
N GLU A 9 10.79 -8.96 0.14
CA GLU A 9 10.10 -10.23 -0.06
C GLU A 9 8.66 -10.19 0.48
N LEU A 10 7.76 -10.92 -0.18
CA LEU A 10 6.44 -11.18 0.37
C LEU A 10 6.54 -12.34 1.35
N MET A 11 6.31 -12.08 2.63
CA MET A 11 6.32 -13.10 3.68
C MET A 11 4.98 -13.05 4.42
N ASN A 12 4.27 -14.18 4.52
CA ASN A 12 3.00 -14.28 5.25
C ASN A 12 1.96 -13.18 4.92
N GLY A 13 1.92 -12.71 3.67
CA GLY A 13 1.00 -11.65 3.23
C GLY A 13 1.44 -10.21 3.52
N TYR A 14 2.64 -10.01 4.06
CA TYR A 14 3.23 -8.68 4.29
C TYR A 14 4.57 -8.52 3.57
N LEU A 15 4.95 -7.27 3.33
CA LEU A 15 6.28 -6.95 2.81
C LEU A 15 7.30 -7.06 3.95
N TYR A 16 8.26 -7.97 3.80
CA TYR A 16 9.49 -7.99 4.57
C TYR A 16 10.40 -6.87 4.08
N VAL A 17 10.85 -6.02 5.00
CA VAL A 17 11.82 -4.97 4.74
C VAL A 17 13.21 -5.46 5.15
N PRO A 18 14.19 -5.46 4.24
CA PRO A 18 15.51 -6.00 4.52
C PRO A 18 16.19 -5.27 5.69
N GLN A 19 16.85 -6.04 6.55
CA GLN A 19 17.63 -5.51 7.66
C GLN A 19 18.99 -5.03 7.15
N LEU A 20 19.18 -3.72 7.09
CA LEU A 20 20.40 -3.09 6.61
C LEU A 20 21.15 -2.47 7.81
N LYS A 21 22.48 -2.45 7.74
CA LYS A 21 23.35 -1.85 8.78
C LYS A 21 23.99 -0.54 8.33
N ASP A 22 23.85 -0.20 7.06
CA ASP A 22 24.53 0.92 6.40
C ASP A 22 23.46 1.89 5.89
N SER A 23 23.48 3.11 6.40
CA SER A 23 22.55 4.17 6.06
C SER A 23 22.60 4.56 4.58
N THR A 24 23.76 4.42 3.93
CA THR A 24 23.90 4.64 2.48
C THR A 24 23.11 3.60 1.69
N LYS A 25 23.14 2.33 2.14
CA LYS A 25 22.37 1.25 1.53
C LYS A 25 20.87 1.39 1.80
N MET A 26 20.48 1.86 2.98
CA MET A 26 19.08 2.18 3.28
C MET A 26 18.54 3.26 2.35
N LEU A 27 19.32 4.34 2.15
CA LEU A 27 18.94 5.43 1.26
C LEU A 27 18.83 4.97 -0.20
N ASP A 28 19.81 4.21 -0.70
CA ASP A 28 19.75 3.66 -2.07
C ASP A 28 18.57 2.68 -2.25
N ALA A 29 18.29 1.84 -1.24
CA ALA A 29 17.12 0.96 -1.24
C ALA A 29 15.80 1.73 -1.27
N SER A 30 15.67 2.77 -0.45
CA SER A 30 14.47 3.62 -0.42
C SER A 30 14.26 4.34 -1.75
N ASN A 31 15.32 4.91 -2.32
CA ASN A 31 15.24 5.59 -3.63
C ASN A 31 14.80 4.63 -4.74
N LYS A 32 15.41 3.44 -4.81
CA LYS A 32 15.00 2.43 -5.79
C LYS A 32 13.56 1.96 -5.57
N PHE A 33 13.13 1.80 -4.33
CA PHE A 33 11.75 1.44 -4.02
C PHE A 33 10.78 2.51 -4.51
N LYS A 34 11.08 3.79 -4.21
CA LYS A 34 10.30 4.94 -4.65
C LYS A 34 10.23 5.04 -6.18
N GLU A 35 11.36 4.90 -6.87
CA GLU A 35 11.42 4.92 -8.34
C GLU A 35 10.54 3.84 -8.97
N ASN A 36 10.48 2.66 -8.35
CA ASN A 36 9.72 1.52 -8.85
C ASN A 36 8.30 1.41 -8.25
N SER A 37 7.91 2.34 -7.38
CA SER A 37 6.62 2.30 -6.67
C SER A 37 5.40 2.27 -7.60
N HIS A 38 5.53 2.88 -8.78
CA HIS A 38 4.51 2.88 -9.84
C HIS A 38 4.20 1.49 -10.43
N LEU A 39 5.07 0.50 -10.20
CA LEU A 39 4.86 -0.88 -10.61
C LEU A 39 3.99 -1.67 -9.63
N LEU A 40 3.77 -1.15 -8.42
CA LEU A 40 2.92 -1.77 -7.42
C LEU A 40 1.48 -1.80 -7.93
N ARG A 41 0.89 -3.01 -7.92
CA ARG A 41 -0.50 -3.23 -8.33
C ARG A 41 -1.35 -3.57 -7.09
N PRO A 42 -2.22 -2.66 -6.65
CA PRO A 42 -3.16 -2.97 -5.58
C PRO A 42 -4.10 -4.10 -6.01
N LEU A 43 -4.46 -4.97 -5.06
CA LEU A 43 -5.51 -5.96 -5.28
C LEU A 43 -6.87 -5.25 -5.18
N VAL A 44 -7.68 -5.35 -6.23
CA VAL A 44 -8.97 -4.66 -6.32
C VAL A 44 -10.09 -5.66 -6.55
N MET A 45 -11.12 -5.62 -5.70
CA MET A 45 -12.40 -6.29 -5.92
C MET A 45 -13.35 -5.28 -6.56
N GLU A 46 -13.73 -5.53 -7.81
CA GLU A 46 -14.56 -4.61 -8.57
C GLU A 46 -16.05 -4.82 -8.31
N ALA A 47 -16.82 -3.73 -8.38
CA ALA A 47 -18.29 -3.76 -8.42
C ALA A 47 -18.95 -4.51 -7.24
N VAL A 48 -18.35 -4.43 -6.06
CA VAL A 48 -18.84 -5.04 -4.83
C VAL A 48 -20.11 -4.31 -4.38
N PRO A 49 -21.23 -5.02 -4.13
CA PRO A 49 -22.42 -4.40 -3.56
C PRO A 49 -22.11 -3.79 -2.21
N ALA A 50 -22.33 -2.49 -2.07
CA ALA A 50 -22.22 -1.78 -0.80
C ALA A 50 -23.62 -1.44 -0.29
N CYS A 51 -23.88 -1.81 0.96
CA CYS A 51 -25.03 -1.32 1.71
C CYS A 51 -24.51 -0.58 2.94
N GLY A 52 -24.91 0.69 3.06
CA GLY A 52 -24.58 1.51 4.22
C GLY A 52 -25.60 1.33 5.34
N LEU A 53 -25.41 2.05 6.44
CA LEU A 53 -26.43 2.26 7.46
C LEU A 53 -27.16 3.59 7.21
N THR A 54 -28.39 3.70 7.69
CA THR A 54 -29.08 4.99 7.85
C THR A 54 -28.34 5.87 8.87
N PRO A 55 -28.52 7.21 8.86
CA PRO A 55 -27.80 8.11 9.78
C PRO A 55 -27.98 7.79 11.27
N ASP A 56 -29.14 7.22 11.64
CA ASP A 56 -29.44 6.75 13.00
C ASP A 56 -28.70 5.44 13.38
N LYS A 57 -28.04 4.79 12.43
CA LYS A 57 -27.33 3.51 12.54
C LYS A 57 -28.20 2.33 12.96
N GLN A 58 -29.53 2.45 12.91
CA GLN A 58 -30.45 1.41 13.37
C GLN A 58 -30.91 0.47 12.25
N ARG A 59 -30.76 0.88 10.99
CA ARG A 59 -31.25 0.12 9.83
C ARG A 59 -30.24 0.20 8.69
N PHE A 60 -30.28 -0.80 7.81
CA PHE A 60 -29.54 -0.73 6.56
C PHE A 60 -30.19 0.29 5.61
N CYS A 61 -29.35 1.02 4.89
CA CYS A 61 -29.81 1.89 3.81
C CYS A 61 -30.28 1.02 2.63
N GLU A 62 -31.43 1.34 2.06
CA GLU A 62 -31.97 0.65 0.87
C GLU A 62 -31.28 1.07 -0.44
N ALA A 63 -30.44 2.12 -0.40
CA ALA A 63 -29.70 2.58 -1.57
C ALA A 63 -28.70 1.51 -2.03
N LYS A 64 -28.94 0.97 -3.23
CA LYS A 64 -28.06 -0.01 -3.86
C LYS A 64 -27.03 0.71 -4.72
N HIS A 65 -25.77 0.66 -4.29
CA HIS A 65 -24.65 1.10 -5.10
C HIS A 65 -23.55 0.04 -5.08
N LYS A 66 -22.63 0.14 -6.03
CA LYS A 66 -21.47 -0.73 -6.14
C LYS A 66 -20.21 0.09 -5.96
N VAL A 67 -19.25 -0.45 -5.24
CA VAL A 67 -17.94 0.17 -5.00
C VAL A 67 -16.84 -0.77 -5.45
N ASN A 68 -15.67 -0.21 -5.74
CA ASN A 68 -14.47 -1.01 -5.87
C ASN A 68 -13.79 -1.03 -4.50
N LEU A 69 -13.48 -2.22 -3.98
CA LEU A 69 -12.73 -2.37 -2.74
C LEU A 69 -11.26 -2.62 -3.07
N VAL A 70 -10.40 -1.73 -2.61
CA VAL A 70 -8.94 -1.86 -2.77
C VAL A 70 -8.36 -2.43 -1.48
N TYR A 71 -7.66 -3.56 -1.59
CA TYR A 71 -6.92 -4.11 -0.48
C TYR A 71 -5.55 -3.41 -0.38
N ALA A 72 -5.46 -2.46 0.54
CA ALA A 72 -4.25 -1.72 0.86
C ALA A 72 -3.73 -2.18 2.23
N SER A 73 -2.77 -3.10 2.22
CA SER A 73 -2.10 -3.55 3.44
C SER A 73 -0.89 -2.67 3.73
N ALA A 74 -0.78 -2.20 4.97
CA ALA A 74 0.40 -1.48 5.44
C ALA A 74 1.55 -2.45 5.73
N ILE A 75 2.78 -1.92 5.72
CA ILE A 75 3.93 -2.65 6.25
C ILE A 75 3.87 -2.59 7.78
N PRO A 76 3.88 -3.73 8.48
CA PRO A 76 3.85 -3.74 9.92
C PRO A 76 5.24 -3.39 10.47
N VAL A 77 5.50 -2.11 10.74
CA VAL A 77 6.76 -1.63 11.34
C VAL A 77 6.87 -2.15 12.78
N GLN A 78 8.07 -2.62 13.18
CA GLN A 78 8.31 -3.17 14.53
C GLN A 78 7.33 -4.29 14.93
N ALA A 79 6.90 -5.09 13.96
CA ALA A 79 5.98 -6.20 14.19
C ALA A 79 6.19 -7.34 13.18
N TYR A 80 5.72 -8.54 13.54
CA TYR A 80 5.85 -9.76 12.74
C TYR A 80 7.29 -10.03 12.27
N MET A 81 7.55 -10.00 10.97
CA MET A 81 8.86 -10.23 10.35
C MET A 81 9.76 -8.98 10.32
N ASN A 82 9.23 -7.81 10.70
CA ASN A 82 9.89 -6.50 10.56
C ASN A 82 10.36 -5.94 11.91
N TRP A 83 10.64 -6.78 12.92
CA TRP A 83 11.25 -6.32 14.17
C TRP A 83 12.61 -5.67 13.93
N VAL A 84 12.89 -4.59 14.66
CA VAL A 84 14.17 -3.89 14.61
C VAL A 84 14.75 -3.79 16.02
N GLU A 85 15.75 -4.62 16.31
CA GLU A 85 16.38 -4.69 17.63
C GLU A 85 17.26 -3.46 17.88
N GLY A 86 16.70 -2.45 18.55
CA GLY A 86 17.47 -1.31 19.08
C GLY A 86 18.22 -0.49 18.03
N ASN A 87 17.80 -0.53 16.77
CA ASN A 87 18.40 0.23 15.66
C ASN A 87 17.41 1.28 15.13
N PRO A 88 17.46 2.53 15.64
CA PRO A 88 16.55 3.59 15.24
C PRO A 88 16.66 3.99 13.76
N GLU A 89 17.82 3.82 13.12
CA GLU A 89 17.99 4.15 11.70
C GLU A 89 17.25 3.15 10.81
N GLN A 90 17.35 1.86 11.15
CA GLN A 90 16.61 0.81 10.47
C GLN A 90 15.09 0.93 10.68
N GLU A 91 14.65 1.36 11.87
CA GLU A 91 13.23 1.66 12.11
C GLU A 91 12.74 2.81 11.24
N LYS A 92 13.49 3.92 11.15
CA LYS A 92 13.19 5.03 10.25
C LYS A 92 13.12 4.59 8.79
N PHE A 93 14.06 3.75 8.36
CA PHE A 93 14.04 3.16 7.02
C PHE A 93 12.78 2.34 6.76
N GLN A 94 12.35 1.49 7.70
CA GLN A 94 11.09 0.74 7.56
C GLN A 94 9.87 1.66 7.46
N ILE A 95 9.81 2.71 8.28
CA ILE A 95 8.75 3.72 8.24
C ILE A 95 8.70 4.39 6.86
N GLU A 96 9.86 4.73 6.30
CA GLU A 96 9.94 5.35 4.98
C GLU A 96 9.44 4.43 3.87
N ILE A 97 9.84 3.15 3.87
CA ILE A 97 9.31 2.15 2.92
C ILE A 97 7.79 2.00 3.09
N ALA A 98 7.28 2.00 4.33
CA ALA A 98 5.84 1.93 4.58
C ALA A 98 5.09 3.12 3.96
N GLN A 99 5.64 4.33 4.08
CA GLN A 99 5.08 5.53 3.46
C GLN A 99 5.08 5.46 1.93
N HIS A 100 6.15 4.95 1.32
CA HIS A 100 6.20 4.73 -0.12
C HIS A 100 5.13 3.72 -0.58
N VAL A 101 4.94 2.62 0.15
CA VAL A 101 3.89 1.63 -0.14
C VAL A 101 2.50 2.23 -0.04
N LEU A 102 2.19 2.98 1.03
CA LEU A 102 0.89 3.62 1.20
C LEU A 102 0.61 4.62 0.08
N THR A 103 1.62 5.41 -0.29
CA THR A 103 1.52 6.37 -1.40
C THR A 103 1.27 5.66 -2.74
N ALA A 104 2.01 4.58 -3.01
CA ALA A 104 1.82 3.77 -4.21
C ALA A 104 0.44 3.14 -4.27
N GLN A 105 -0.06 2.60 -3.15
CA GLN A 105 -1.39 2.02 -3.05
C GLN A 105 -2.48 3.07 -3.30
N TYR A 106 -2.33 4.28 -2.74
CA TYR A 106 -3.26 5.39 -2.95
C TYR A 106 -3.33 5.80 -4.43
N TYR A 107 -2.19 6.05 -5.07
CA TYR A 107 -2.16 6.40 -6.49
C TYR A 107 -2.58 5.24 -7.40
N GLY A 108 -2.28 3.99 -7.03
CA GLY A 108 -2.77 2.81 -7.74
C GLY A 108 -4.29 2.67 -7.68
N ALA A 109 -4.90 3.00 -6.54
CA ALA A 109 -6.35 3.05 -6.39
C ALA A 109 -6.98 4.17 -7.25
N LEU A 110 -6.39 5.38 -7.24
CA LEU A 110 -6.83 6.48 -8.10
C LEU A 110 -6.71 6.13 -9.58
N LYS A 111 -5.60 5.53 -10.00
CA LYS A 111 -5.40 5.06 -11.37
C LYS A 111 -6.47 4.07 -11.77
N THR A 112 -6.74 3.07 -10.93
CA THR A 112 -7.78 2.07 -11.17
C THR A 112 -9.15 2.72 -11.33
N ALA A 113 -9.50 3.67 -10.44
CA ALA A 113 -10.76 4.40 -10.54
C ALA A 113 -10.82 5.27 -11.81
N ALA A 114 -9.71 5.89 -12.21
CA ALA A 114 -9.63 6.72 -13.41
C ALA A 114 -9.74 5.93 -14.72
N GLU A 115 -9.19 4.72 -14.79
CA GLU A 115 -9.30 3.84 -15.96
C GLU A 115 -10.73 3.31 -16.17
N LYS A 116 -11.51 3.22 -15.09
CA LYS A 116 -12.86 2.64 -15.09
C LYS A 116 -13.97 3.68 -15.08
N ARG A 117 -13.63 4.98 -15.01
CA ARG A 117 -14.64 6.04 -14.89
C ARG A 117 -15.39 6.26 -16.21
N PRO A 118 -16.69 6.56 -16.17
CA PRO A 118 -17.40 7.15 -17.30
C PRO A 118 -16.77 8.51 -17.68
N ALA A 119 -16.78 8.85 -18.98
CA ALA A 119 -16.27 10.14 -19.46
C ALA A 119 -16.96 11.30 -18.70
N GLY A 120 -16.15 12.23 -18.16
CA GLY A 120 -16.65 13.38 -17.39
C GLY A 120 -16.87 13.14 -15.89
N ALA A 121 -16.77 11.91 -15.40
CA ALA A 121 -16.88 11.63 -13.97
C ALA A 121 -15.62 12.08 -13.20
N LYS A 122 -15.79 12.70 -12.03
CA LYS A 122 -14.68 13.04 -11.13
C LYS A 122 -14.28 11.81 -10.31
N VAL A 123 -12.98 11.65 -10.06
CA VAL A 123 -12.41 10.55 -9.26
C VAL A 123 -11.94 11.14 -7.94
N PHE A 124 -12.40 10.54 -6.84
CA PHE A 124 -11.99 10.85 -5.48
C PHE A 124 -11.84 9.54 -4.71
N LEU A 125 -10.91 9.51 -3.76
CA LEU A 125 -10.80 8.49 -2.72
C LEU A 125 -11.20 9.10 -1.38
#